data_AF-A0A9E4XCN7-F1
#
_entry.id   AF-A0A9E4XCN7-F1
#
_cell.length_a   1.000
_cell.length_b   1.000
_cell.length_c   1.000
_cell.angle_alpha   90.00
_cell.angle_beta   90.00
_cell.angle_gamma   90.00
#
_symmetry.space_group_name_H-M   'P 1'
#
loop_
_entity.id
_entity.type
_entity.pdbx_description
1 polymer ?
#
loop_
_entity_poly.entity_id
_entity_poly.type
_entity_poly.pdbx_seq_one_letter_code
_entity_poly.pdbx_strand_id
1 'polypeptide(L)'
;MRVYWKDMRRGQNLIFSEEEGQEEVIGGFRETSRGIDAYAQTFGYEPGRSQKGFPSVEDAREFVESFRPWELHGAQNVTVERQAGPDSEPGSIADPDPPA
;
A
#
# COMPACT_ATOMS: atom_id res chain seq x y z
N MET A 1 -12.93 -10.63 1.64
CA MET A 1 -11.67 -10.13 1.02
C MET A 1 -10.90 -9.28 2.03
N ARG A 2 -9.59 -9.46 2.16
CA ARG A 2 -8.73 -8.73 3.09
C ARG A 2 -7.42 -8.36 2.41
N VAL A 3 -6.85 -7.21 2.73
CA VAL A 3 -5.53 -6.79 2.24
C VAL A 3 -4.66 -6.48 3.45
N TYR A 4 -3.48 -7.09 3.53
CA TYR A 4 -2.56 -6.88 4.63
C TYR A 4 -1.11 -6.92 4.17
N TRP A 5 -0.27 -6.21 4.91
CA TRP A 5 1.17 -6.29 4.73
C TRP A 5 1.73 -7.50 5.49
N LYS A 6 2.48 -8.34 4.79
CA LYS A 6 3.15 -9.53 5.33
C LYS A 6 4.64 -9.29 5.36
N ASP A 7 5.22 -9.37 6.56
CA ASP A 7 6.65 -9.21 6.78
C ASP A 7 7.45 -10.33 6.12
N MET A 8 8.56 -9.94 5.49
CA MET A 8 9.47 -10.82 4.77
C MET A 8 10.91 -10.50 5.19
N ARG A 9 11.83 -11.44 4.93
CA ARG A 9 13.26 -11.33 5.31
C ARG A 9 13.98 -10.02 4.92
N ARG A 10 13.48 -9.30 3.90
CA ARG A 10 14.06 -8.03 3.40
C ARG A 10 12.97 -7.09 2.88
N GLY A 11 11.91 -6.86 3.64
CA GLY A 11 10.82 -5.95 3.28
C GLY A 11 9.46 -6.55 3.59
N GLN A 12 8.41 -6.06 2.94
CA GLN A 12 7.05 -6.56 3.15
C GLN A 12 6.32 -6.75 1.82
N ASN A 13 5.50 -7.79 1.74
CA ASN A 13 4.63 -8.04 0.60
C ASN A 13 3.19 -7.67 0.96
N LEU A 14 2.52 -6.99 0.05
CA LEU A 14 1.10 -6.74 0.14
C LEU A 14 0.35 -7.99 -0.34
N ILE A 15 -0.37 -8.62 0.57
CA ILE A 15 -1.15 -9.82 0.32
C ILE A 15 -2.62 -9.46 0.22
N PHE A 16 -3.24 -9.92 -0.86
CA PHE A 16 -4.68 -9.97 -1.01
C PHE A 16 -5.16 -11.36 -0.62
N SER A 17 -6.06 -11.44 0.35
CA SER A 17 -6.71 -12.69 0.76
C SER A 17 -8.18 -12.65 0.35
N GLU A 18 -8.54 -13.55 -0.55
CA GLU A 18 -9.91 -13.81 -0.95
C GLU A 18 -10.64 -14.64 0.10
N GLU A 19 -11.97 -14.60 0.06
CA GLU A 19 -12.81 -15.36 0.99
C GLU A 19 -12.66 -16.88 0.84
N GLU A 20 -12.19 -17.32 -0.32
CA GLU A 20 -11.96 -18.72 -0.64
C GLU A 20 -10.61 -19.26 -0.10
N GLY A 21 -9.89 -18.44 0.68
CA GLY A 21 -8.58 -18.80 1.25
C GLY A 21 -7.42 -18.67 0.26
N GLN A 22 -7.65 -18.06 -0.91
CA GLN A 22 -6.61 -17.74 -1.87
C GLN A 22 -5.87 -16.48 -1.41
N GLU A 23 -4.57 -16.59 -1.18
CA GLU A 23 -3.67 -15.48 -0.87
C GLU A 23 -2.83 -15.14 -2.11
N GLU A 24 -2.97 -13.93 -2.64
CA GLU A 24 -2.22 -13.45 -3.79
C GLU A 24 -1.32 -12.27 -3.41
N VAL A 25 -0.10 -12.26 -3.95
CA VAL A 25 0.81 -11.13 -3.76
C VAL A 25 0.48 -10.06 -4.80
N ILE A 26 -0.24 -9.03 -4.35
CA ILE A 26 -0.68 -7.92 -5.20
C ILE A 26 0.28 -6.73 -5.18
N GLY A 27 1.37 -6.81 -4.43
CA GLY A 27 2.41 -5.80 -4.37
C GLY A 27 3.42 -6.08 -3.28
N GLY A 28 4.36 -5.17 -3.10
CA GLY A 28 5.35 -5.27 -2.04
C GLY A 28 6.47 -4.27 -2.17
N PHE A 29 7.35 -4.25 -1.18
CA PHE A 29 8.63 -3.57 -1.27
C PHE A 29 9.73 -4.44 -0.70
N ARG A 30 10.95 -4.19 -1.16
CA ARG A 30 12.15 -4.86 -0.67
C ARG A 30 13.23 -3.84 -0.34
N GLU A 31 13.92 -4.09 0.76
CA GLU A 31 15.08 -3.32 1.17
C GLU A 31 16.33 -3.83 0.45
N THR A 32 17.07 -2.92 -0.14
CA THR A 32 18.34 -3.19 -0.83
C THR A 32 19.43 -2.25 -0.31
N SER A 33 20.70 -2.59 -0.57
CA SER A 33 21.82 -1.72 -0.20
C SER A 33 21.82 -0.34 -0.88
N ARG A 34 20.94 -0.10 -1.87
CA ARG A 34 20.80 1.17 -2.59
C ARG A 34 19.53 1.95 -2.21
N GLY A 35 18.76 1.47 -1.23
CA GLY A 35 17.44 1.99 -0.87
C GLY A 35 16.35 0.94 -1.03
N ILE A 36 15.10 1.38 -1.09
CA ILE A 36 13.94 0.48 -1.09
C ILE A 36 13.34 0.41 -2.50
N ASP A 37 13.05 -0.80 -2.95
CA ASP A 37 12.39 -1.09 -4.23
C ASP A 37 10.95 -1.49 -3.96
N ALA A 38 9.99 -0.67 -4.38
CA ALA A 38 8.56 -0.95 -4.27
C ALA A 38 7.96 -1.37 -5.62
N TYR A 39 6.94 -2.23 -5.58
CA TYR A 39 6.22 -2.67 -6.76
C TYR A 39 4.75 -2.98 -6.43
N ALA A 40 3.85 -2.60 -7.33
CA ALA A 40 2.44 -2.94 -7.31
C ALA A 40 2.15 -3.89 -8.49
N GLN A 41 1.28 -4.88 -8.25
CA GLN A 41 0.85 -5.82 -9.28
C GLN A 41 -0.49 -5.36 -9.83
N THR A 42 -0.43 -4.44 -10.80
CA THR A 42 -1.60 -3.93 -11.50
C THR A 42 -1.82 -4.62 -12.85
N PHE A 43 -3.06 -4.57 -13.37
CA PHE A 43 -3.46 -5.21 -14.63
C PHE A 43 -2.95 -4.36 -15.80
N GLY A 44 -2.06 -4.93 -16.62
CA GLY A 44 -1.46 -4.24 -17.77
C GLY A 44 0.05 -4.02 -17.65
N TYR A 45 0.68 -3.72 -18.78
CA TYR A 45 2.10 -3.38 -18.83
C TYR A 45 2.27 -1.91 -18.44
N GLU A 46 2.20 -1.63 -17.14
CA GLU A 46 2.35 -0.27 -16.62
C GLU A 46 3.81 -0.05 -16.17
N PRO A 47 4.63 0.68 -16.95
CA PRO A 47 6.04 0.89 -16.64
C PRO A 47 6.28 1.65 -15.31
N GLY A 48 5.23 2.23 -14.72
CA GLY A 48 5.26 2.93 -13.44
C GLY A 48 4.91 2.09 -12.22
N ARG A 49 4.54 0.80 -12.36
CA ARG A 49 4.13 -0.04 -11.22
C ARG A 49 5.29 -0.45 -10.31
N SER A 50 6.52 -0.04 -10.62
CA SER A 50 7.72 -0.44 -9.88
C SER A 50 8.67 0.73 -9.79
N GLN A 51 8.93 1.21 -8.58
CA GLN A 51 9.84 2.31 -8.33
C GLN A 51 10.93 1.86 -7.35
N LYS A 52 12.15 2.34 -7.59
CA LYS A 52 13.35 1.90 -6.87
C LYS A 52 14.04 3.09 -6.24
N GLY A 53 14.72 2.85 -5.12
CA GLY A 53 15.47 3.89 -4.43
C GLY A 53 14.59 4.79 -3.55
N PHE A 54 13.50 4.25 -3.01
CA PHE A 54 12.76 4.95 -1.97
C PHE A 54 13.67 5.18 -0.75
N PRO A 55 13.57 6.36 -0.12
CA PRO A 55 14.38 6.71 1.05
C PRO A 55 13.90 6.01 2.32
N SER A 56 12.65 5.55 2.37
CA SER A 56 12.04 4.94 3.56
C SER A 56 10.94 3.95 3.21
N VAL A 57 10.67 3.04 4.15
CA VAL A 57 9.68 1.97 3.99
C VAL A 57 8.27 2.53 3.89
N GLU A 58 7.95 3.59 4.65
CA GLU A 58 6.65 4.27 4.59
C GLU A 58 6.37 4.82 3.19
N ASP A 59 7.33 5.51 2.60
CA ASP A 59 7.27 6.07 1.24
C ASP A 59 7.00 4.97 0.19
N ALA A 60 7.72 3.86 0.29
CA ALA A 60 7.53 2.69 -0.57
C ALA A 60 6.15 2.04 -0.38
N ARG A 61 5.65 2.01 0.86
CA ARG A 61 4.35 1.44 1.22
C ARG A 61 3.21 2.29 0.66
N GLU A 62 3.26 3.61 0.88
CA GLU A 62 2.30 4.58 0.36
C GLU A 62 2.24 4.57 -1.16
N PHE A 63 3.40 4.40 -1.82
CA PHE A 63 3.43 4.23 -3.27
C PHE A 63 2.59 3.03 -3.70
N VAL A 64 2.84 1.83 -3.15
CA VAL A 64 2.08 0.62 -3.50
C VAL A 64 0.59 0.77 -3.17
N GLU A 65 0.26 1.37 -2.03
CA GLU A 65 -1.11 1.65 -1.63
C GLU A 65 -1.80 2.63 -2.57
N SER A 66 -1.08 3.63 -3.12
CA SER A 66 -1.62 4.60 -4.07
C SER A 66 -2.06 3.98 -5.39
N PHE A 67 -1.40 2.88 -5.81
CA PHE A 67 -1.81 2.10 -6.98
C PHE A 67 -3.06 1.25 -6.74
N ARG A 68 -3.45 1.05 -5.47
CA ARG A 68 -4.62 0.25 -5.07
C ARG A 68 -4.75 -1.06 -5.86
N PRO A 69 -3.70 -1.89 -5.93
CA PRO A 69 -3.69 -3.07 -6.80
C PRO A 69 -4.83 -4.07 -6.51
N TRP A 70 -5.40 -4.04 -5.29
CA TRP A 70 -6.57 -4.83 -4.92
C TRP A 70 -7.87 -4.41 -5.62
N GLU A 71 -8.01 -3.16 -6.10
CA GLU A 71 -9.21 -2.73 -6.84
C GLU A 71 -9.41 -3.54 -8.13
N LEU A 72 -8.31 -4.05 -8.70
CA LEU A 72 -8.32 -4.89 -9.88
C LEU A 72 -8.88 -6.28 -9.62
N HIS A 73 -8.80 -6.75 -8.38
CA HIS A 73 -9.41 -8.00 -7.92
C HIS A 73 -10.89 -7.80 -7.53
N GLY A 74 -11.50 -6.66 -7.90
CA GLY A 74 -12.89 -6.34 -7.56
C GLY A 74 -13.08 -5.90 -6.11
N ALA A 75 -11.99 -5.72 -5.37
CA ALA A 75 -11.98 -5.41 -3.96
C ALA A 75 -12.14 -3.89 -3.73
N GLN A 76 -13.29 -3.36 -4.12
CA GLN A 76 -13.65 -1.96 -3.90
C GLN A 76 -14.11 -1.86 -2.44
N ASN A 77 -13.48 -1.01 -1.61
CA ASN A 77 -13.69 -0.86 -0.15
C ASN A 77 -12.94 -1.84 0.77
N VAL A 78 -11.77 -2.36 0.38
CA VAL A 78 -10.94 -3.12 1.33
C VAL A 78 -10.07 -2.17 2.16
N THR A 79 -10.16 -2.28 3.48
CA THR A 79 -9.25 -1.61 4.40
C THR A 79 -7.91 -2.34 4.38
N VAL A 80 -6.86 -1.66 3.91
CA VAL A 80 -5.48 -2.17 4.03
C VAL A 80 -5.10 -2.16 5.50
N GLU A 81 -4.90 -3.33 6.09
CA GLU A 81 -4.42 -3.44 7.48
C GLU A 81 -2.95 -3.03 7.52
N ARG A 82 -2.73 -1.72 7.73
CA ARG A 82 -1.45 -1.17 8.13
C ARG A 82 -1.31 -1.40 9.62
N GLN A 83 -0.17 -1.94 10.05
CA GLN A 83 0.20 -1.85 11.45
C GLN A 83 0.38 -0.36 11.77
N ALA A 84 -0.69 0.26 12.29
CA ALA A 84 -0.71 1.64 12.66
C ALA A 84 0.12 1.77 13.94
N GLY A 85 1.29 2.41 13.82
CA GLY A 85 1.82 3.15 14.96
C GLY A 85 0.76 4.16 15.42
N PRO A 86 0.68 4.48 16.72
CA PRO A 86 -0.45 5.20 17.35
C PRO A 86 -0.56 6.70 17.00
N ASP A 87 -0.20 7.12 15.78
CA ASP A 87 -0.27 8.50 15.32
C ASP A 87 -0.79 8.57 13.88
N SER A 88 -2.11 8.57 13.73
CA SER A 88 -2.79 9.11 12.55
C SER A 88 -4.16 9.57 12.98
N GLU A 89 -4.17 10.71 13.67
CA GLU A 89 -5.36 11.51 13.88
C GLU A 89 -5.70 12.19 12.54
N PRO A 90 -6.88 11.95 11.93
CA PRO A 90 -7.32 12.68 10.76
C PRO A 90 -7.81 14.07 11.19
N GLY A 91 -6.88 14.96 11.50
CA GLY A 91 -7.16 16.38 11.74
C GLY A 91 -7.22 17.13 10.41
N SER A 92 -8.22 16.88 9.57
CA SER A 92 -8.52 17.75 8.44
C SER A 92 -10.00 18.12 8.44
N ILE A 93 -10.25 19.40 8.17
CA ILE A 93 -11.52 20.11 8.02
C ILE A 93 -12.03 20.72 9.34
N ALA A 94 -11.38 21.82 9.75
CA ALA A 94 -12.10 22.92 10.38
C ALA A 94 -12.35 24.00 9.32
N ASP A 95 -13.63 24.17 9.04
CA ASP A 95 -14.31 25.06 8.10
C ASP A 95 -13.80 26.52 8.14
N PRO A 96 -13.74 27.25 7.00
CA PRO A 96 -13.42 28.67 7.00
C PRO A 96 -14.60 29.50 7.51
N ASP A 97 -14.41 30.14 8.67
CA ASP A 97 -15.34 31.10 9.30
C ASP A 97 -15.78 32.21 8.31
N PRO A 98 -17.09 32.39 8.02
CA PRO A 98 -17.58 33.56 7.31
C PRO A 98 -17.95 34.69 8.29
N PRO A 99 -17.78 35.96 7.87
CA PRO A 99 -17.83 37.12 8.76
C PRO A 99 -19.26 37.53 9.14
N ALA A 100 -19.40 38.16 10.31
CA ALA A 100 -20.57 38.96 10.72
C ALA A 100 -20.13 40.32 11.25
#